data_AF-A0A6A6XBU6-F1
#
_entry.id   AF-A0A6A6XBU6-F1
#
_cell.length_a   1.000
_cell.length_b   1.000
_cell.length_c   1.000
_cell.angle_alpha   90.00
_cell.angle_beta   90.00
_cell.angle_gamma   90.00
#
_symmetry.space_group_name_H-M   'P 1'
#
loop_
_entity.id
_entity.type
_entity.pdbx_description
1 polymer ?
#
loop_
_entity_poly.entity_id
_entity_poly.type
_entity_poly.pdbx_seq_one_letter_code
_entity_poly.pdbx_strand_id
1 'polypeptide(L)'
;MKFGHVFKETLRNEGFPPEWVDSAISYSQLKKCINRLTDELAQVGLNPSTLGTLLKQVEDYNASTEQNDDQDRPFEYILAGDDSAGLPREHRKPFHPKLLFYVDEATGEVHSAKLDEDTRSKLQMLAVATGVSQLRVYEEPDQQSIASKDSVDPPSPPGGVNSASGIRKRPGYRTVEIPLTSDTEFFAKLTSQLSGLEALQDKEEKRMHAQIEELGKQVAHLTDPDKRLNKKLIPVWRQIFQIYIESGIFFGTTERDHKAHDADKAAQRFLEFSDKIARQGLVEKFKKPESLQALNSFMHVNREILQGLRFGQINHMAMLKILKKFDKQTALGVKSTFPKQIEFPEFSEHLAKAVCAEVNTQVISHVPLLDDYSCPMCMELKWRPVKLRCGHVFCIRCLIVMQTNKQHKCPLCRELTVVDANSANLDLELADFLKKWFPDEVKAKQKYNELMAGIDQYGEVYKEKCNVM
;
A
#
# COMPACT_ATOMS: atom_id res chain seq x y z
N MET A 1 25.61 -0.98 16.93
CA MET A 1 26.02 0.37 16.45
C MET A 1 26.01 0.53 14.91
N LYS A 2 25.72 -0.48 14.08
CA LYS A 2 26.00 -0.42 12.62
C LYS A 2 24.88 0.11 11.69
N PHE A 3 23.61 0.14 12.13
CA PHE A 3 22.48 0.43 11.21
C PHE A 3 22.53 1.80 10.52
N GLY A 4 22.90 2.88 11.22
CA GLY A 4 22.95 4.22 10.61
C GLY A 4 24.05 4.38 9.55
N HIS A 5 25.15 3.61 9.65
CA HIS A 5 26.17 3.55 8.62
C HIS A 5 25.69 2.72 7.44
N VAL A 6 25.16 1.53 7.71
CA VAL A 6 24.57 0.63 6.70
C VAL A 6 23.50 1.36 5.91
N PHE A 7 22.59 2.09 6.55
CA PHE A 7 21.55 2.86 5.87
C PHE A 7 22.12 3.90 4.87
N LYS A 8 23.13 4.69 5.29
CA LYS A 8 23.79 5.65 4.40
C LYS A 8 24.57 5.00 3.28
N GLU A 9 25.18 3.85 3.56
CA GLU A 9 25.94 3.06 2.60
C GLU A 9 25.00 2.42 1.56
N THR A 10 23.87 1.85 1.99
CA THR A 10 22.83 1.32 1.11
C THR A 10 22.27 2.41 0.19
N LEU A 11 21.96 3.60 0.72
CA LEU A 11 21.49 4.72 -0.12
C LEU A 11 22.51 5.18 -1.17
N ARG A 12 23.82 5.07 -0.88
CA ARG A 12 24.88 5.44 -1.84
C ARG A 12 25.17 4.34 -2.86
N ASN A 13 25.10 3.08 -2.44
CA ASN A 13 25.52 1.95 -3.26
C ASN A 13 24.44 1.44 -4.21
N GLU A 14 23.15 1.68 -3.92
CA GLU A 14 22.03 1.20 -4.74
C GLU A 14 21.69 2.12 -5.94
N GLY A 15 22.46 3.20 -6.15
CA GLY A 15 22.38 4.01 -7.37
C GLY A 15 21.13 4.89 -7.48
N PHE A 16 20.55 5.31 -6.36
CA PHE A 16 19.40 6.22 -6.34
C PHE A 16 19.77 7.62 -6.87
N PRO A 17 18.82 8.35 -7.48
CA PRO A 17 19.02 9.75 -7.84
C PRO A 17 19.46 10.59 -6.63
N PRO A 18 20.35 11.59 -6.81
CA PRO A 18 20.80 12.45 -5.71
C PRO A 18 19.64 13.13 -4.96
N GLU A 19 18.62 13.58 -5.69
CA GLU A 19 17.40 14.19 -5.12
C GLU A 19 16.67 13.24 -4.15
N TRP A 20 16.68 11.94 -4.42
CA TRP A 20 16.05 10.93 -3.56
C TRP A 20 16.87 10.73 -2.29
N VAL A 21 18.19 10.65 -2.40
CA VAL A 21 19.10 10.49 -1.25
C VAL A 21 18.99 11.69 -0.31
N ASP A 22 18.87 12.90 -0.85
CA ASP A 22 18.72 14.14 -0.07
C ASP A 22 17.37 14.23 0.65
N SER A 23 16.32 13.65 0.04
CA SER A 23 14.97 13.59 0.61
C SER A 23 14.77 12.44 1.61
N ALA A 24 15.75 11.51 1.72
CA ALA A 24 15.66 10.35 2.59
C ALA A 24 15.68 10.71 4.08
N ILE A 25 15.14 9.82 4.92
CA ILE A 25 15.09 10.02 6.38
C ILE A 25 16.50 10.20 6.95
N SER A 26 16.75 11.33 7.60
CA SER A 26 18.08 11.62 8.18
C SER A 26 18.27 10.92 9.52
N TYR A 27 18.43 9.60 9.51
CA TYR A 27 18.56 8.75 10.72
C TYR A 27 19.59 9.26 11.73
N SER A 28 20.74 9.77 11.26
CA SER A 28 21.79 10.30 12.13
C SER A 28 21.39 11.59 12.85
N GLN A 29 20.60 12.44 12.21
CA GLN A 29 20.15 13.70 12.80
C GLN A 29 19.04 13.43 13.82
N LEU A 30 18.07 12.57 13.48
CA LEU A 30 17.02 12.13 14.41
C LEU A 30 17.61 11.45 15.64
N LYS A 31 18.64 10.63 15.47
CA LYS A 31 19.38 10.03 16.60
C LYS A 31 19.99 11.08 17.54
N LYS A 32 20.47 12.22 17.02
CA LYS A 32 21.00 13.31 17.86
C LYS A 32 19.88 13.97 18.69
N CYS A 33 18.68 14.12 18.13
CA CYS A 33 17.52 14.61 18.88
C CYS A 33 17.14 13.64 20.01
N ILE A 34 17.13 12.32 19.75
CA ILE A 34 16.84 11.32 20.79
C ILE A 34 17.85 11.37 21.93
N ASN A 35 19.13 11.54 21.64
CA ASN A 35 20.15 11.66 22.67
C ASN A 35 19.93 12.92 23.53
N ARG A 36 19.68 14.08 22.90
CA ARG A 36 19.37 15.33 23.62
C ARG A 36 18.11 15.20 24.47
N LEU A 37 17.07 14.52 23.96
CA LEU A 37 15.87 14.20 24.72
C LEU A 37 16.16 13.30 25.92
N THR A 38 17.06 12.33 25.78
CA THR A 38 17.47 11.48 26.90
C THR A 38 18.19 12.30 27.98
N ASP A 39 19.01 13.27 27.57
CA ASP A 39 19.70 14.18 28.48
C ASP A 39 18.71 15.15 29.16
N GLU A 40 17.72 15.68 28.42
CA GLU A 40 16.62 16.50 28.97
C GLU A 40 15.80 15.73 30.01
N LEU A 41 15.42 14.48 29.70
CA LEU A 41 14.69 13.61 30.61
C LEU A 41 15.49 13.30 31.88
N ALA A 42 16.81 13.05 31.75
CA ALA A 42 17.69 12.82 32.89
C ALA A 42 17.86 14.07 33.78
N GLN A 43 17.91 15.27 33.19
CA GLN A 43 17.96 16.53 33.95
C GLN A 43 16.71 16.77 34.80
N VAL A 44 15.55 16.32 34.31
CA VAL A 44 14.26 16.39 35.01
C VAL A 44 14.10 15.27 36.07
N GLY A 45 15.03 14.29 36.12
CA GLY A 45 14.96 13.13 37.01
C GLY A 45 14.15 11.95 36.44
N LEU A 46 13.58 12.12 35.25
CA LEU A 46 12.81 11.08 34.55
C LEU A 46 13.74 10.15 33.78
N ASN A 47 14.50 9.34 34.51
CA ASN A 47 15.37 8.34 33.90
C ASN A 47 14.54 7.25 33.17
N PRO A 48 15.11 6.58 32.14
CA PRO A 48 14.38 5.57 31.37
C PRO A 48 13.85 4.39 32.20
N SER A 49 14.53 4.04 33.30
CA SER A 49 14.08 3.03 34.27
C SER A 49 12.87 3.50 35.09
N THR A 50 12.86 4.78 35.48
CA THR A 50 11.76 5.41 36.22
C THR A 50 10.54 5.53 35.31
N LEU A 51 10.73 6.04 34.09
CA LEU A 51 9.65 6.18 33.12
C LEU A 51 9.07 4.84 32.68
N GLY A 52 9.92 3.82 32.45
CA GLY A 52 9.46 2.47 32.15
C GLY A 52 8.69 1.80 33.29
N THR A 53 9.04 2.08 34.55
CA THR A 53 8.28 1.58 35.73
C THR A 53 6.92 2.26 35.83
N LEU A 54 6.88 3.57 35.57
CA LEU A 54 5.63 4.34 35.55
C LEU A 54 4.72 3.87 34.41
N LEU A 55 5.24 3.65 33.19
CA LEU A 55 4.46 3.13 32.06
C LEU A 55 3.94 1.74 32.33
N LYS A 56 4.74 0.86 32.94
CA LYS A 56 4.29 -0.48 33.31
C LYS A 56 3.19 -0.43 34.37
N GLN A 57 3.30 0.48 35.35
CA GLN A 57 2.22 0.71 36.32
C GLN A 57 0.94 1.23 35.65
N VAL A 58 1.06 2.08 34.62
CA VAL A 58 -0.08 2.54 33.81
C VAL A 58 -0.69 1.39 33.00
N GLU A 59 0.14 0.54 32.37
CA GLU A 59 -0.31 -0.63 31.59
C GLU A 59 -0.98 -1.70 32.46
N ASP A 60 -0.40 -2.03 33.61
CA ASP A 60 -0.94 -3.00 34.59
C ASP A 60 -2.27 -2.49 35.20
N TYR A 61 -2.42 -1.16 35.36
CA TYR A 61 -3.68 -0.53 35.79
C TYR A 61 -4.76 -0.59 34.70
N ASN A 62 -4.42 -0.25 33.45
CA ASN A 62 -5.34 -0.32 32.32
C ASN A 62 -5.79 -1.76 32.01
N ALA A 63 -4.96 -2.78 32.30
CA ALA A 63 -5.30 -4.19 32.12
C ALA A 63 -6.21 -4.76 33.22
N SER A 64 -6.32 -4.09 34.38
CA SER A 64 -7.11 -4.55 35.54
C SER A 64 -8.48 -3.87 35.67
N THR A 65 -8.75 -2.83 34.89
CA THR A 65 -10.03 -2.12 34.86
C THR A 65 -10.75 -2.37 33.53
N GLU A 66 -11.79 -3.23 33.53
CA GLU A 66 -12.65 -3.48 32.34
C GLU A 66 -13.59 -2.30 32.01
N GLN A 67 -13.41 -1.13 32.64
CA GLN A 67 -14.25 0.04 32.45
C GLN A 67 -13.43 1.19 31.85
N ASN A 68 -14.01 1.76 30.78
CA ASN A 68 -13.53 2.85 29.94
C ASN A 68 -13.49 4.21 30.69
N ASP A 69 -12.99 4.23 31.92
CA ASP A 69 -12.81 5.47 32.67
C ASP A 69 -11.36 5.94 32.54
N ASP A 70 -11.12 6.90 31.63
CA ASP A 70 -9.85 7.64 31.47
C ASP A 70 -9.45 8.46 32.74
N GLN A 71 -10.04 8.15 33.91
CA GLN A 71 -10.01 8.95 35.12
C GLN A 71 -8.88 8.61 36.10
N ASP A 72 -7.96 7.69 35.78
CA ASP A 72 -6.93 7.24 36.76
C ASP A 72 -5.48 7.07 36.23
N ARG A 73 -5.15 7.53 35.01
CA ARG A 73 -3.75 7.44 34.52
C ARG A 73 -2.79 8.34 35.34
N PRO A 74 -1.67 7.82 35.89
CA PRO A 74 -0.67 8.60 36.65
C PRO A 74 0.05 9.68 35.82
N PHE A 75 0.32 9.38 34.55
CA PHE A 75 0.85 10.32 33.57
C PHE A 75 0.41 9.93 32.16
N GLU A 76 0.40 10.89 31.25
CA GLU A 76 0.00 10.66 29.86
C GLU A 76 1.00 11.32 28.91
N TYR A 77 1.52 10.56 27.95
CA TYR A 77 2.27 11.11 26.82
C TYR A 77 1.33 11.25 25.63
N ILE A 78 0.70 12.41 25.53
CA ILE A 78 -0.25 12.71 24.46
C ILE A 78 0.56 13.11 23.24
N LEU A 79 0.59 12.23 22.25
CA LEU A 79 0.92 12.58 20.88
C LEU A 79 -0.32 13.29 20.31
N ALA A 80 -0.47 14.59 20.57
CA ALA A 80 -1.64 15.34 20.12
C ALA A 80 -1.57 15.52 18.60
N GLY A 81 -2.23 14.62 17.87
CA GLY A 81 -2.81 14.88 16.55
C GLY A 81 -4.31 15.03 16.76
N ASP A 82 -4.84 16.23 16.55
CA ASP A 82 -6.26 16.53 16.77
C ASP A 82 -7.15 15.59 15.94
N ASP A 83 -8.34 15.26 16.47
CA ASP A 83 -9.44 14.50 15.87
C ASP A 83 -9.93 15.19 14.58
N SER A 84 -9.09 15.14 13.56
CA SER A 84 -9.26 15.77 12.25
C SER A 84 -9.17 14.72 11.15
N ALA A 85 -9.70 13.53 11.45
CA ALA A 85 -10.09 12.54 10.46
C ALA A 85 -11.20 13.15 9.56
N GLY A 86 -10.78 13.93 8.56
CA GLY A 86 -11.68 14.49 7.54
C GLY A 86 -11.34 15.90 7.02
N LEU A 87 -10.40 16.64 7.62
CA LEU A 87 -10.04 17.99 7.15
C LEU A 87 -8.86 18.00 6.14
N PRO A 88 -8.88 18.88 5.12
CA PRO A 88 -7.78 19.06 4.17
C PRO A 88 -6.45 19.41 4.85
N ARG A 89 -5.34 18.93 4.28
CA ARG A 89 -3.97 19.00 4.84
C ARG A 89 -3.49 20.39 5.26
N GLU A 90 -4.01 21.46 4.65
CA GLU A 90 -3.58 22.85 4.90
C GLU A 90 -3.98 23.40 6.28
N HIS A 91 -4.84 22.71 7.05
CA HIS A 91 -5.34 23.18 8.35
C HIS A 91 -5.00 22.28 9.56
N ARG A 92 -4.16 21.25 9.39
CA ARG A 92 -3.74 20.41 10.53
C ARG A 92 -2.76 21.20 11.41
N LYS A 93 -3.11 21.42 12.69
CA LYS A 93 -2.21 22.05 13.67
C LYS A 93 -0.93 21.22 13.83
N PRO A 94 0.23 21.83 14.12
CA PRO A 94 1.49 21.11 14.21
C PRO A 94 1.45 20.06 15.34
N PHE A 95 2.15 18.95 15.13
CA PHE A 95 2.28 17.84 16.08
C PHE A 95 3.07 18.29 17.32
N HIS A 96 2.43 18.32 18.49
CA HIS A 96 3.08 18.70 19.74
C HIS A 96 2.92 17.58 20.76
N PRO A 97 3.96 16.79 21.04
CA PRO A 97 3.92 15.84 22.14
C PRO A 97 3.79 16.60 23.47
N LYS A 98 2.93 16.10 24.36
CA LYS A 98 2.77 16.64 25.73
C LYS A 98 2.95 15.53 26.73
N LEU A 99 3.85 15.73 27.71
CA LEU A 99 3.99 14.86 28.87
C LEU A 99 3.25 15.48 30.05
N LEU A 100 2.15 14.86 30.46
CA LEU A 100 1.26 15.34 31.51
C LEU A 100 1.41 14.48 32.77
N PHE A 101 1.61 15.10 33.93
CA PHE A 101 1.53 14.45 35.24
C PHE A 101 0.37 15.02 36.05
N TYR A 102 -0.27 14.20 36.88
CA TYR A 102 -1.35 14.63 37.77
C TYR A 102 -0.84 14.71 39.22
N VAL A 103 -0.99 15.87 39.86
CA VAL A 103 -0.51 16.15 41.21
C VAL A 103 -1.69 16.50 42.10
N ASP A 104 -1.76 15.92 43.30
CA ASP A 104 -2.80 16.21 44.28
C ASP A 104 -2.66 17.65 44.85
N GLU A 105 -3.75 18.41 44.87
CA GLU A 105 -3.77 19.81 45.32
C GLU A 105 -3.53 20.00 46.82
N ALA A 106 -3.80 18.99 47.65
CA ALA A 106 -3.66 19.07 49.10
C ALA A 106 -2.27 18.65 49.58
N THR A 107 -1.65 17.65 48.96
CA THR A 107 -0.37 17.07 49.41
C THR A 107 0.82 17.45 48.54
N GLY A 108 0.59 17.90 47.30
CA GLY A 108 1.65 18.13 46.32
C GLY A 108 2.32 16.83 45.82
N GLU A 109 1.76 15.66 46.15
CA GLU A 109 2.27 14.38 45.68
C GLU A 109 1.79 14.07 44.26
N VAL A 110 2.69 13.52 43.44
CA VAL A 110 2.36 13.01 42.10
C VAL A 110 1.51 11.76 42.28
N HIS A 111 0.27 11.80 41.77
CA HIS A 111 -0.72 10.75 41.98
C HIS A 111 -0.19 9.39 41.52
N SER A 112 -0.14 8.44 42.47
CA SER A 112 0.13 7.01 42.21
C SER A 112 1.50 6.65 41.61
N ALA A 113 2.54 7.45 41.86
CA ALA A 113 3.90 7.15 41.38
C ALA A 113 4.88 6.97 42.57
N LYS A 114 5.43 5.75 42.75
CA LYS A 114 6.59 5.53 43.64
C LYS A 114 7.84 6.14 43.00
N LEU A 115 7.94 7.46 43.03
CA LEU A 115 9.09 8.24 42.57
C LEU A 115 10.13 8.33 43.68
N ASP A 116 11.39 8.28 43.29
CA ASP A 116 12.54 8.60 44.13
C ASP A 116 12.48 10.08 44.57
N GLU A 117 13.01 10.33 45.78
CA GLU A 117 12.87 11.60 46.49
C GLU A 117 13.49 12.78 45.72
N ASP A 118 14.56 12.54 44.96
CA ASP A 118 15.23 13.52 44.10
C ASP A 118 14.37 13.90 42.88
N THR A 119 13.74 12.92 42.22
CA THR A 119 12.81 13.16 41.10
C THR A 119 11.54 13.86 41.56
N ARG A 120 11.03 13.52 42.76
CA ARG A 120 9.88 14.20 43.37
C ARG A 120 10.16 15.68 43.65
N SER A 121 11.32 15.97 44.24
CA SER A 121 11.76 17.35 44.54
C SER A 121 11.92 18.18 43.26
N LYS A 122 12.48 17.59 42.19
CA LYS A 122 12.65 18.26 40.89
C LYS A 122 11.33 18.54 40.17
N LEU A 123 10.39 17.59 40.19
CA LEU A 123 9.04 17.79 39.64
C LEU A 123 8.27 18.86 40.43
N GLN A 124 8.43 18.89 41.75
CA GLN A 124 7.83 19.91 42.61
C GLN A 124 8.43 21.30 42.34
N MET A 125 9.76 21.41 42.15
CA MET A 125 10.40 22.67 41.74
C MET A 125 9.92 23.16 40.36
N LEU A 126 9.73 22.25 39.39
CA LEU A 126 9.22 22.59 38.06
C LEU A 126 7.76 23.07 38.10
N ALA A 127 6.92 22.47 38.95
CA ALA A 127 5.55 22.90 39.19
C ALA A 127 5.48 24.32 39.81
N VAL A 128 6.45 24.67 40.67
CA VAL A 128 6.58 26.01 41.24
C VAL A 128 7.09 27.01 40.20
N ALA A 129 8.11 26.65 39.41
CA ALA A 129 8.74 27.53 38.42
C ALA A 129 7.82 27.86 37.21
N THR A 130 6.87 26.98 36.87
CA THR A 130 5.89 27.20 35.80
C THR A 130 4.70 28.11 36.22
N GLY A 131 4.71 28.66 37.43
CA GLY A 131 3.75 29.66 37.88
C GLY A 131 2.44 29.10 38.44
N VAL A 132 2.43 27.85 38.91
CA VAL A 132 1.26 27.21 39.53
C VAL A 132 1.26 27.46 41.05
N SER A 133 1.38 28.72 41.47
CA SER A 133 1.58 29.08 42.89
C SER A 133 0.35 29.77 43.50
N GLN A 134 -0.46 29.02 44.24
CA GLN A 134 -1.10 29.52 45.47
C GLN A 134 -1.21 28.34 46.45
N LEU A 135 -0.17 28.16 47.26
CA LEU A 135 -0.17 27.29 48.43
C LEU A 135 -0.92 28.03 49.56
N ARG A 136 -1.97 27.43 50.11
CA ARG A 136 -2.38 27.64 51.50
C ARG A 136 -2.51 26.25 52.13
N VAL A 137 -1.50 25.87 52.89
CA VAL A 137 -1.47 24.63 53.68
C VAL A 137 -2.24 24.90 54.96
N TYR A 138 -3.28 24.12 55.23
CA TYR A 138 -3.81 23.93 56.58
C TYR A 138 -3.53 22.47 56.95
N GLU A 139 -2.87 22.26 58.09
CA GLU A 139 -2.75 20.96 58.74
C GLU A 139 -3.94 20.74 59.68
N GLU A 140 -4.38 19.48 59.78
CA GLU A 140 -4.91 18.75 60.97
C GLU A 140 -6.12 17.84 60.64
N PRO A 141 -6.43 16.82 61.46
CA PRO A 141 -5.59 15.68 61.86
C PRO A 141 -6.35 14.34 61.70
N ASP A 142 -5.67 13.23 61.99
CA ASP A 142 -6.14 11.83 61.98
C ASP A 142 -7.62 11.60 62.38
N GLN A 143 -8.33 10.76 61.62
CA GLN A 143 -9.21 9.75 62.24
C GLN A 143 -9.61 8.59 61.33
N GLN A 144 -9.73 7.44 61.99
CA GLN A 144 -9.83 6.09 61.50
C GLN A 144 -11.25 5.68 61.09
N SER A 145 -11.28 4.79 60.09
CA SER A 145 -12.07 3.54 60.08
C SER A 145 -13.59 3.55 59.82
N ILE A 146 -13.96 2.47 59.12
CA ILE A 146 -15.19 1.67 59.16
C ILE A 146 -16.09 1.77 57.92
N ALA A 147 -16.21 0.61 57.29
CA ALA A 147 -17.07 0.22 56.20
C ALA A 147 -18.56 0.18 56.57
N SER A 148 -19.44 0.29 55.55
CA SER A 148 -20.37 -0.77 55.10
C SER A 148 -21.63 -0.18 54.42
N LYS A 149 -21.83 -0.58 53.14
CA LYS A 149 -23.06 -1.04 52.42
C LYS A 149 -24.45 -0.83 53.10
N ASP A 150 -25.55 -0.49 52.41
CA ASP A 150 -26.18 -1.08 51.21
C ASP A 150 -27.34 -0.20 50.65
N SER A 151 -27.78 -0.49 49.40
CA SER A 151 -29.18 -0.59 48.87
C SER A 151 -29.60 0.15 47.56
N VAL A 152 -29.54 -0.58 46.43
CA VAL A 152 -30.59 -1.05 45.46
C VAL A 152 -31.71 -0.11 44.87
N ASP A 153 -31.61 0.15 43.54
CA ASP A 153 -32.62 0.16 42.41
C ASP A 153 -33.52 1.40 42.00
N PRO A 154 -34.11 1.47 40.75
CA PRO A 154 -33.86 2.49 39.67
C PRO A 154 -35.18 3.18 39.15
N PRO A 155 -35.45 3.53 37.84
CA PRO A 155 -34.75 4.26 36.74
C PRO A 155 -35.52 5.52 36.19
N SER A 156 -34.92 6.37 35.33
CA SER A 156 -35.46 7.00 34.07
C SER A 156 -34.86 8.39 33.65
N PRO A 157 -34.93 8.81 32.35
CA PRO A 157 -34.02 9.75 31.64
C PRO A 157 -34.74 11.08 31.25
N PRO A 158 -34.38 11.89 30.21
CA PRO A 158 -33.13 12.13 29.45
C PRO A 158 -32.72 13.64 29.40
N GLY A 159 -31.52 13.97 28.90
CA GLY A 159 -31.29 15.36 28.42
C GLY A 159 -29.85 15.78 28.14
N GLY A 160 -29.59 16.21 26.90
CA GLY A 160 -28.72 17.35 26.62
C GLY A 160 -27.23 17.08 26.40
N VAL A 161 -26.89 16.68 25.17
CA VAL A 161 -25.54 16.74 24.59
C VAL A 161 -25.01 18.17 24.64
N ASN A 162 -23.84 18.37 25.26
CA ASN A 162 -22.92 19.49 25.01
C ASN A 162 -21.50 19.04 25.37
N SER A 163 -20.89 18.27 24.46
CA SER A 163 -19.49 17.86 24.57
C SER A 163 -18.58 19.00 24.07
N ALA A 164 -18.34 19.98 24.92
CA ALA A 164 -17.16 20.84 24.79
C ALA A 164 -15.95 20.04 25.28
N SER A 165 -14.98 19.79 24.40
CA SER A 165 -13.69 19.16 24.69
C SER A 165 -12.78 20.10 25.50
N GLY A 166 -13.23 20.46 26.70
CA GLY A 166 -12.38 21.03 27.72
C GLY A 166 -11.54 19.94 28.37
N ILE A 167 -10.26 20.22 28.61
CA ILE A 167 -9.39 19.48 29.54
C ILE A 167 -10.25 19.13 30.76
N ARG A 168 -10.51 17.83 30.99
CA ARG A 168 -11.35 17.36 32.10
C ARG A 168 -10.64 17.69 33.41
N LYS A 169 -10.93 18.87 33.99
CA LYS A 169 -10.43 19.26 35.31
C LYS A 169 -11.00 18.29 36.34
N ARG A 170 -10.14 17.47 36.94
CA ARG A 170 -10.50 16.65 38.11
C ARG A 170 -10.55 17.58 39.33
N PRO A 171 -11.62 17.59 40.13
CA PRO A 171 -11.64 18.36 41.38
C PRO A 171 -10.58 17.78 42.33
N GLY A 172 -9.62 18.60 42.77
CA GLY A 172 -8.56 18.22 43.71
C GLY A 172 -7.21 17.80 43.10
N TYR A 173 -7.06 17.78 41.77
CA TYR A 173 -5.79 17.43 41.10
C TYR A 173 -5.39 18.48 40.04
N ARG A 174 -4.11 18.86 40.03
CA ARG A 174 -3.50 19.75 39.03
C ARG A 174 -2.69 18.97 38.01
N THR A 175 -2.85 19.32 36.74
CA THR A 175 -2.03 18.79 35.65
C THR A 175 -0.75 19.63 35.52
N VAL A 176 0.41 18.97 35.60
CA VAL A 176 1.72 19.56 35.33
C VAL A 176 2.17 19.12 33.93
N GLU A 177 2.28 20.08 33.02
CA GLU A 177 2.87 19.84 31.70
C GLU A 177 4.39 19.94 31.81
N ILE A 178 5.12 18.92 31.38
CA ILE A 178 6.58 18.98 31.26
C ILE A 178 6.92 19.31 29.80
N PRO A 179 7.37 20.54 29.50
CA PRO A 179 7.76 20.92 28.16
C PRO A 179 9.09 20.26 27.83
N LEU A 180 9.03 19.18 27.06
CA LEU A 180 10.21 18.61 26.42
C LEU A 180 10.40 19.37 25.10
N THR A 181 11.58 19.95 24.90
CA THR A 181 11.89 20.71 23.68
C THR A 181 12.45 19.79 22.60
N SER A 182 13.21 18.77 23.01
CA SER A 182 13.87 17.84 22.10
C SER A 182 12.93 16.83 21.45
N ASP A 183 11.81 16.48 22.07
CA ASP A 183 10.81 15.59 21.46
C ASP A 183 9.98 16.32 20.40
N THR A 184 9.57 17.57 20.68
CA THR A 184 8.92 18.45 19.71
C THR A 184 9.82 18.67 18.49
N GLU A 185 11.13 18.91 18.70
CA GLU A 185 12.09 19.01 17.60
C GLU A 185 12.21 17.67 16.82
N PHE A 186 12.25 16.53 17.53
CA PHE A 186 12.34 15.21 16.89
C PHE A 186 11.15 14.95 15.96
N PHE A 187 9.93 15.18 16.45
CA PHE A 187 8.73 14.89 15.66
C PHE A 187 8.45 15.95 14.59
N ALA A 188 8.70 17.23 14.84
CA ALA A 188 8.61 18.25 13.80
C ALA A 188 9.54 17.90 12.62
N LYS A 189 10.75 17.44 12.93
CA LYS A 189 11.72 17.01 11.92
C LYS A 189 11.31 15.72 11.21
N LEU A 190 10.82 14.73 11.94
CA LEU A 190 10.35 13.47 11.36
C LEU A 190 9.15 13.72 10.42
N THR A 191 8.16 14.48 10.88
CA THR A 191 6.98 14.84 10.07
C THR A 191 7.37 15.65 8.84
N SER A 192 8.26 16.64 8.97
CA SER A 192 8.78 17.38 7.81
C SER A 192 9.48 16.48 6.79
N GLN A 193 10.26 15.49 7.24
CA GLN A 193 10.91 14.52 6.35
C GLN A 193 9.91 13.58 5.68
N LEU A 194 8.87 13.14 6.40
CA LEU A 194 7.80 12.33 5.83
C LEU A 194 6.98 13.10 4.78
N SER A 195 6.65 14.37 5.04
CA SER A 195 6.00 15.23 4.03
C SER A 195 6.89 15.48 2.82
N GLY A 196 8.21 15.60 3.00
CA GLY A 196 9.16 15.70 1.90
C GLY A 196 9.21 14.44 1.04
N LEU A 197 9.20 13.26 1.67
CA LEU A 197 9.15 11.97 0.97
C LEU A 197 7.84 11.80 0.18
N GLU A 198 6.73 12.27 0.72
CA GLU A 198 5.44 12.25 0.03
C GLU A 198 5.42 13.18 -1.18
N ALA A 199 5.92 14.41 -1.04
CA ALA A 199 6.04 15.33 -2.16
C ALA A 199 6.97 14.80 -3.27
N LEU A 200 8.05 14.10 -2.88
CA LEU A 200 8.91 13.39 -3.82
C LEU A 200 8.14 12.27 -4.53
N GLN A 201 7.36 11.47 -3.80
CA GLN A 201 6.54 10.41 -4.39
C GLN A 201 5.56 10.97 -5.44
N ASP A 202 4.81 12.04 -5.10
CA ASP A 202 3.88 12.67 -6.04
C ASP A 202 4.57 13.21 -7.30
N LYS A 203 5.77 13.78 -7.14
CA LYS A 203 6.58 14.29 -8.25
C LYS A 203 7.03 13.14 -9.16
N GLU A 204 7.55 12.06 -8.58
CA GLU A 204 8.03 10.90 -9.31
C GLU A 204 6.88 10.15 -9.99
N GLU A 205 5.74 10.00 -9.32
CA GLU A 205 4.54 9.40 -9.90
C GLU A 205 4.10 10.16 -11.16
N LYS A 206 4.01 11.49 -11.10
CA LYS A 206 3.66 12.33 -12.26
C LYS A 206 4.68 12.21 -13.39
N ARG A 207 5.97 12.18 -13.06
CA ARG A 207 7.04 12.00 -14.06
C ARG A 207 6.92 10.65 -14.76
N MET A 208 6.72 9.59 -13.99
CA MET A 208 6.59 8.23 -14.53
C MET A 208 5.33 8.09 -15.37
N HIS A 209 4.19 8.66 -14.95
CA HIS A 209 2.97 8.69 -15.78
C HIS A 209 3.23 9.31 -17.15
N ALA A 210 3.91 10.46 -17.22
CA ALA A 210 4.25 11.09 -18.49
C ALA A 210 5.17 10.21 -19.37
N GLN A 211 6.13 9.51 -18.76
CA GLN A 211 7.01 8.56 -19.48
C GLN A 211 6.23 7.34 -20.00
N ILE A 212 5.27 6.83 -19.23
CA ILE A 212 4.44 5.68 -19.60
C ILE A 212 3.46 6.07 -20.71
N GLU A 213 2.87 7.27 -20.65
CA GLU A 213 2.01 7.79 -21.71
C GLU A 213 2.78 7.94 -23.03
N GLU A 214 4.00 8.48 -22.99
CA GLU A 214 4.86 8.60 -24.17
C GLU A 214 5.27 7.23 -24.72
N LEU A 215 5.62 6.29 -23.83
CA LEU A 215 5.89 4.91 -24.22
C LEU A 215 4.64 4.26 -24.86
N GLY A 216 3.45 4.53 -24.33
CA GLY A 216 2.17 4.09 -24.88
C GLY A 216 1.99 4.56 -26.31
N LYS A 217 2.21 5.86 -26.57
CA LYS A 217 2.17 6.45 -27.93
C LYS A 217 3.17 5.78 -28.88
N GLN A 218 4.39 5.51 -28.41
CA GLN A 218 5.41 4.82 -29.20
C GLN A 218 4.97 3.38 -29.54
N VAL A 219 4.49 2.63 -28.54
CA VAL A 219 4.00 1.26 -28.74
C VAL A 219 2.81 1.25 -29.69
N ALA A 220 1.80 2.12 -29.50
CA ALA A 220 0.66 2.25 -30.39
C ALA A 220 1.06 2.50 -31.84
N HIS A 221 2.06 3.37 -32.07
CA HIS A 221 2.57 3.62 -33.42
C HIS A 221 3.26 2.40 -34.04
N LEU A 222 3.99 1.64 -33.23
CA LEU A 222 4.74 0.44 -33.61
C LEU A 222 3.86 -0.81 -33.75
N THR A 223 2.68 -0.83 -33.12
CA THR A 223 1.74 -1.95 -33.12
C THR A 223 0.49 -1.66 -33.96
N ASP A 224 0.47 -0.55 -34.69
CA ASP A 224 -0.59 -0.21 -35.63
C ASP A 224 -0.76 -1.32 -36.71
N PRO A 225 -1.89 -2.04 -36.73
CA PRO A 225 -2.14 -3.15 -37.66
C PRO A 225 -2.37 -2.72 -39.12
N ASP A 226 -2.70 -1.44 -39.38
CA ASP A 226 -2.90 -0.95 -40.75
C ASP A 226 -1.57 -0.81 -41.49
N LYS A 227 -0.47 -0.64 -40.75
CA LYS A 227 0.88 -0.62 -41.31
C LYS A 227 1.40 -2.04 -41.55
N ARG A 228 1.55 -2.43 -42.82
CA ARG A 228 2.07 -3.74 -43.24
C ARG A 228 3.42 -4.11 -42.58
N LEU A 229 4.27 -3.12 -42.30
CA LEU A 229 5.57 -3.30 -41.66
C LEU A 229 5.44 -3.79 -40.20
N ASN A 230 4.35 -3.46 -39.52
CA ASN A 230 4.13 -3.76 -38.10
C ASN A 230 3.50 -5.14 -37.88
N LYS A 231 2.93 -5.77 -38.92
CA LYS A 231 2.28 -7.08 -38.80
C LYS A 231 3.16 -8.17 -38.21
N LYS A 232 4.47 -8.11 -38.43
CA LYS A 232 5.44 -9.06 -37.84
C LYS A 232 5.87 -8.68 -36.41
N LEU A 233 5.70 -7.42 -36.02
CA LEU A 233 6.06 -6.91 -34.69
C LEU A 233 4.95 -7.13 -33.66
N ILE A 234 3.68 -7.05 -34.07
CA ILE A 234 2.52 -7.25 -33.18
C ILE A 234 2.61 -8.58 -32.40
N PRO A 235 2.89 -9.74 -33.02
CA PRO A 235 3.03 -11.00 -32.27
C PRO A 235 4.21 -10.98 -31.29
N VAL A 236 5.30 -10.27 -31.61
CA VAL A 236 6.47 -10.16 -30.73
C VAL A 236 6.13 -9.32 -29.50
N TRP A 237 5.49 -8.16 -29.69
CA TRP A 237 5.02 -7.33 -28.58
C TRP A 237 3.98 -8.04 -27.72
N ARG A 238 3.03 -8.74 -28.34
CA ARG A 238 2.05 -9.57 -27.64
C ARG A 238 2.72 -10.61 -26.76
N GLN A 239 3.72 -11.30 -27.28
CA GLN A 239 4.47 -12.31 -26.53
C GLN A 239 5.22 -11.68 -25.34
N ILE A 240 5.83 -10.50 -25.52
CA ILE A 240 6.49 -9.77 -24.43
C ILE A 240 5.49 -9.38 -23.34
N PHE A 241 4.34 -8.81 -23.71
CA PHE A 241 3.31 -8.41 -22.75
C PHE A 241 2.67 -9.59 -22.04
N GLN A 242 2.47 -10.71 -22.73
CA GLN A 242 2.01 -11.96 -22.11
C GLN A 242 2.99 -12.42 -21.02
N ILE A 243 4.29 -12.51 -21.35
CA ILE A 243 5.31 -12.92 -20.38
C ILE A 243 5.39 -11.92 -19.21
N TYR A 244 5.22 -10.63 -19.48
CA TYR A 244 5.21 -9.59 -18.45
C TYR A 244 4.07 -9.78 -17.44
N ILE A 245 2.84 -9.96 -17.93
CA ILE A 245 1.65 -10.16 -17.09
C ILE A 245 1.77 -11.47 -16.29
N GLU A 246 2.16 -12.56 -16.94
CA GLU A 246 2.35 -13.87 -16.30
C GLU A 246 3.48 -13.85 -15.25
N SER A 247 4.50 -13.01 -15.44
CA SER A 247 5.60 -12.90 -14.49
C SER A 247 5.17 -12.25 -13.18
N GLY A 248 4.08 -11.46 -13.18
CA GLY A 248 3.52 -10.84 -11.97
C GLY A 248 4.59 -10.12 -11.16
N ILE A 249 5.31 -9.19 -11.78
CA ILE A 249 6.58 -8.67 -11.23
C ILE A 249 6.35 -8.00 -9.87
N PHE A 250 5.40 -7.06 -9.81
CA PHE A 250 5.12 -6.28 -8.61
C PHE A 250 3.96 -6.84 -7.76
N PHE A 251 3.04 -7.57 -8.40
CA PHE A 251 1.86 -8.15 -7.74
C PHE A 251 1.70 -9.59 -8.17
N GLY A 252 1.40 -10.45 -7.21
CA GLY A 252 1.04 -11.81 -7.53
C GLY A 252 -0.36 -11.87 -8.15
N THR A 253 -0.51 -12.73 -9.17
CA THR A 253 -1.75 -12.92 -9.95
C THR A 253 -2.46 -14.24 -9.61
N THR A 254 -2.05 -14.92 -8.53
CA THR A 254 -2.57 -16.26 -8.17
C THR A 254 -3.23 -16.25 -6.80
N GLU A 255 -4.13 -17.19 -6.52
CA GLU A 255 -4.80 -17.28 -5.21
C GLU A 255 -3.81 -17.37 -4.03
N ARG A 256 -2.71 -18.11 -4.22
CA ARG A 256 -1.64 -18.29 -3.23
C ARG A 256 -0.74 -17.05 -3.07
N ASP A 257 -0.69 -16.22 -4.09
CA ASP A 257 0.21 -15.07 -4.20
C ASP A 257 -0.60 -13.91 -4.79
N HIS A 258 -1.34 -13.18 -3.94
CA HIS A 258 -2.23 -12.08 -4.30
C HIS A 258 -1.80 -10.75 -3.68
N LYS A 259 -0.64 -10.73 -3.01
CA LYS A 259 -0.12 -9.55 -2.30
C LYS A 259 0.92 -8.81 -3.13
N ALA A 260 1.15 -7.55 -2.77
CA ALA A 260 2.29 -6.79 -3.28
C ALA A 260 3.60 -7.51 -2.94
N HIS A 261 4.50 -7.59 -3.92
CA HIS A 261 5.83 -8.14 -3.74
C HIS A 261 6.75 -7.12 -3.06
N ASP A 262 7.67 -7.62 -2.23
CA ASP A 262 8.77 -6.79 -1.75
C ASP A 262 9.79 -6.51 -2.87
N ALA A 263 10.72 -5.58 -2.63
CA ALA A 263 11.70 -5.19 -3.64
C ALA A 263 12.59 -6.37 -4.08
N ASP A 264 12.93 -7.28 -3.18
CA ASP A 264 13.80 -8.41 -3.48
C ASP A 264 13.07 -9.44 -4.38
N LYS A 265 11.83 -9.80 -4.03
CA LYS A 265 10.99 -10.69 -4.84
C LYS A 265 10.64 -10.07 -6.18
N ALA A 266 10.30 -8.78 -6.22
CA ALA A 266 10.02 -8.07 -7.46
C ALA A 266 11.26 -8.00 -8.37
N ALA A 267 12.45 -7.75 -7.81
CA ALA A 267 13.70 -7.77 -8.56
C ALA A 267 14.03 -9.15 -9.14
N GLN A 268 13.81 -10.21 -8.37
CA GLN A 268 13.98 -11.59 -8.85
C GLN A 268 13.04 -11.87 -10.03
N ARG A 269 11.75 -11.56 -9.89
CA ARG A 269 10.76 -11.80 -10.97
C ARG A 269 11.04 -10.96 -12.21
N PHE A 270 11.53 -9.73 -12.05
CA PHE A 270 11.96 -8.91 -13.18
C PHE A 270 13.18 -9.49 -13.91
N LEU A 271 14.12 -10.09 -13.17
CA LEU A 271 15.25 -10.79 -13.77
C LEU A 271 14.79 -12.05 -14.54
N GLU A 272 13.88 -12.84 -13.95
CA GLU A 272 13.26 -13.99 -14.63
C GLU A 272 12.51 -13.58 -15.89
N PHE A 273 11.78 -12.46 -15.85
CA PHE A 273 11.11 -11.86 -17.00
C PHE A 273 12.11 -11.50 -18.11
N SER A 274 13.19 -10.78 -17.76
CA SER A 274 14.24 -10.39 -18.71
C SER A 274 14.93 -11.61 -19.33
N ASP A 275 15.21 -12.64 -18.53
CA ASP A 275 15.83 -13.89 -18.99
C ASP A 275 14.89 -14.67 -19.94
N LYS A 276 13.59 -14.74 -19.64
CA LYS A 276 12.59 -15.36 -20.54
C LYS A 276 12.54 -14.67 -21.91
N ILE A 277 12.56 -13.34 -21.94
CA ILE A 277 12.57 -12.57 -23.20
C ILE A 277 13.84 -12.86 -24.00
N ALA A 278 15.00 -12.91 -23.32
CA ALA A 278 16.28 -13.20 -23.95
C ALA A 278 16.34 -14.64 -24.52
N ARG A 279 15.93 -15.65 -23.73
CA ARG A 279 15.91 -17.07 -24.14
C ARG A 279 15.01 -17.33 -25.35
N GLN A 280 13.91 -16.58 -25.47
CA GLN A 280 12.99 -16.70 -26.62
C GLN A 280 13.45 -15.88 -27.84
N GLY A 281 14.60 -15.20 -27.76
CA GLY A 281 15.17 -14.41 -28.86
C GLY A 281 14.27 -13.26 -29.30
N LEU A 282 13.43 -12.72 -28.40
CA LEU A 282 12.45 -11.69 -28.78
C LEU A 282 13.10 -10.35 -29.07
N VAL A 283 14.20 -10.03 -28.36
CA VAL A 283 14.97 -8.80 -28.56
C VAL A 283 15.57 -8.76 -29.97
N GLU A 284 16.10 -9.90 -30.45
CA GLU A 284 16.73 -10.03 -31.77
C GLU A 284 15.73 -9.88 -32.93
N LYS A 285 14.43 -10.11 -32.68
CA LYS A 285 13.37 -9.92 -33.66
C LYS A 285 13.10 -8.44 -33.95
N PHE A 286 13.51 -7.53 -33.06
CA PHE A 286 13.41 -6.09 -33.29
C PHE A 286 14.58 -5.58 -34.14
N LYS A 287 14.34 -5.51 -35.46
CA LYS A 287 15.33 -4.99 -36.43
C LYS A 287 15.41 -3.46 -36.49
N LYS A 288 14.39 -2.78 -35.96
CA LYS A 288 14.25 -1.31 -36.02
C LYS A 288 14.75 -0.66 -34.73
N PRO A 289 15.52 0.44 -34.81
CA PRO A 289 16.03 1.12 -33.63
C PRO A 289 14.88 1.67 -32.77
N GLU A 290 13.78 2.11 -33.36
CA GLU A 290 12.63 2.65 -32.64
C GLU A 290 11.94 1.59 -31.77
N SER A 291 11.87 0.34 -32.25
CA SER A 291 11.27 -0.75 -31.47
C SER A 291 12.16 -1.19 -30.31
N LEU A 292 13.49 -1.20 -30.53
CA LEU A 292 14.45 -1.45 -29.45
C LEU A 292 14.42 -0.31 -28.42
N GLN A 293 14.28 0.94 -28.86
CA GLN A 293 14.14 2.09 -27.97
C GLN A 293 12.88 1.96 -27.11
N ALA A 294 11.71 1.66 -27.70
CA ALA A 294 10.48 1.45 -26.96
C ALA A 294 10.60 0.29 -25.95
N LEU A 295 11.22 -0.83 -26.33
CA LEU A 295 11.49 -1.93 -25.39
C LEU A 295 12.43 -1.49 -24.25
N ASN A 296 13.51 -0.78 -24.56
CA ASN A 296 14.43 -0.27 -23.53
C ASN A 296 13.74 0.71 -22.59
N SER A 297 12.89 1.60 -23.09
CA SER A 297 12.04 2.48 -22.28
C SER A 297 11.09 1.68 -21.39
N PHE A 298 10.45 0.63 -21.92
CA PHE A 298 9.61 -0.28 -21.12
C PHE A 298 10.40 -0.96 -19.99
N MET A 299 11.59 -1.48 -20.30
CA MET A 299 12.48 -2.07 -19.29
C MET A 299 12.95 -1.04 -18.26
N HIS A 300 13.20 0.20 -18.70
CA HIS A 300 13.63 1.30 -17.84
C HIS A 300 12.55 1.71 -16.85
N VAL A 301 11.31 1.92 -17.31
CA VAL A 301 10.15 2.21 -16.44
C VAL A 301 10.04 1.15 -15.34
N ASN A 302 10.12 -0.13 -15.70
CA ASN A 302 10.04 -1.22 -14.72
C ASN A 302 11.20 -1.19 -13.70
N ARG A 303 12.42 -0.86 -14.14
CA ARG A 303 13.56 -0.69 -13.21
C ARG A 303 13.38 0.51 -12.28
N GLU A 304 12.79 1.61 -12.76
CA GLU A 304 12.48 2.77 -11.93
C GLU A 304 11.43 2.43 -10.86
N ILE A 305 10.40 1.65 -11.19
CA ILE A 305 9.43 1.14 -10.20
C ILE A 305 10.15 0.31 -9.13
N LEU A 306 11.05 -0.59 -9.53
CA LEU A 306 11.83 -1.40 -8.58
C LEU A 306 12.71 -0.55 -7.67
N GLN A 307 13.38 0.47 -8.22
CA GLN A 307 14.17 1.42 -7.43
C GLN A 307 13.27 2.17 -6.45
N GLY A 308 12.08 2.62 -6.88
CA GLY A 308 11.09 3.24 -6.00
C GLY A 308 10.68 2.31 -4.86
N LEU A 309 10.29 1.07 -5.18
CA LEU A 309 9.95 0.04 -4.20
C LEU A 309 11.04 -0.11 -3.13
N ARG A 310 12.29 -0.22 -3.59
CA ARG A 310 13.45 -0.43 -2.72
C ARG A 310 13.73 0.79 -1.84
N PHE A 311 13.69 1.99 -2.42
CA PHE A 311 13.86 3.24 -1.68
C PHE A 311 12.79 3.41 -0.60
N GLY A 312 11.52 3.11 -0.92
CA GLY A 312 10.41 3.12 0.02
C GLY A 312 10.63 2.18 1.21
N GLN A 313 11.05 0.94 0.93
CA GLN A 313 11.34 -0.06 1.96
C GLN A 313 12.49 0.36 2.90
N ILE A 314 13.56 0.91 2.33
CA ILE A 314 14.71 1.38 3.10
C ILE A 314 14.31 2.53 4.03
N ASN A 315 13.54 3.51 3.53
CA ASN A 315 13.05 4.62 4.35
C ASN A 315 12.04 4.14 5.41
N HIS A 316 11.12 3.25 5.07
CA HIS A 316 10.17 2.67 6.03
C HIS A 316 10.90 1.92 7.15
N MET A 317 11.90 1.10 6.81
CA MET A 317 12.73 0.41 7.79
C MET A 317 13.48 1.41 8.68
N ALA A 318 14.01 2.50 8.13
CA ALA A 318 14.68 3.53 8.90
C ALA A 318 13.73 4.25 9.87
N MET A 319 12.50 4.53 9.45
CA MET A 319 11.44 5.05 10.33
C MET A 319 11.16 4.09 11.50
N LEU A 320 10.87 2.81 11.21
CA LEU A 320 10.59 1.83 12.27
C LEU A 320 11.77 1.66 13.24
N LYS A 321 13.01 1.70 12.73
CA LYS A 321 14.22 1.60 13.54
C LYS A 321 14.49 2.85 14.38
N ILE A 322 14.09 4.04 13.91
CA ILE A 322 14.26 5.28 14.68
C ILE A 322 13.20 5.38 15.77
N LEU A 323 11.94 5.00 15.49
CA LEU A 323 10.87 4.93 16.48
C LEU A 323 11.18 3.88 17.56
N LYS A 324 11.65 2.68 17.17
CA LYS A 324 12.11 1.66 18.13
C LYS A 324 13.28 2.16 18.99
N LYS A 325 14.14 3.02 18.44
CA LYS A 325 15.24 3.63 19.19
C LYS A 325 14.73 4.68 20.17
N PHE A 326 13.77 5.50 19.75
CA PHE A 326 13.10 6.48 20.60
C PHE A 326 12.54 5.77 21.84
N ASP A 327 11.68 4.78 21.66
CA ASP A 327 11.08 4.04 22.78
C ASP A 327 12.10 3.34 23.67
N LYS A 328 13.17 2.79 23.10
CA LYS A 328 14.21 2.16 23.91
C LYS A 328 14.94 3.16 24.81
N GLN A 329 15.06 4.43 24.39
CA GLN A 329 15.80 5.45 25.13
C GLN A 329 14.90 6.28 26.04
N THR A 330 13.63 6.45 25.68
CA THR A 330 12.69 7.30 26.42
C THR A 330 11.62 6.53 27.16
N ALA A 331 11.39 5.25 26.83
CA ALA A 331 10.27 4.41 27.30
C ALA A 331 8.86 4.90 26.91
N LEU A 332 8.69 6.05 26.26
CA LEU A 332 7.40 6.73 25.98
C LEU A 332 6.41 6.00 25.03
N GLY A 333 6.70 4.76 24.59
CA GLY A 333 5.73 3.92 23.86
C GLY A 333 5.22 4.46 22.51
N VAL A 334 6.03 5.26 21.81
CA VAL A 334 5.65 5.98 20.58
C VAL A 334 5.52 5.04 19.38
N LYS A 335 6.21 3.90 19.34
CA LYS A 335 6.17 2.96 18.21
C LYS A 335 4.78 2.38 17.94
N SER A 336 3.91 2.24 18.95
CA SER A 336 2.54 1.73 18.78
C SER A 336 1.53 2.83 18.42
N THR A 337 1.81 4.07 18.79
CA THR A 337 0.88 5.20 18.69
C THR A 337 1.16 6.06 17.45
N PHE A 338 2.43 6.32 17.15
CA PHE A 338 2.84 7.20 16.03
C PHE A 338 2.46 6.65 14.64
N PRO A 339 2.67 5.36 14.31
CA PRO A 339 2.25 4.83 13.01
C PRO A 339 0.72 4.79 12.81
N LYS A 340 -0.07 4.90 13.88
CA LYS A 340 -1.53 4.96 13.80
C LYS A 340 -2.06 6.37 13.53
N GLN A 341 -1.27 7.39 13.90
CA GLN A 341 -1.65 8.80 13.79
C GLN A 341 -1.06 9.46 12.54
N ILE A 342 0.07 8.95 12.04
CA ILE A 342 0.72 9.42 10.82
C ILE A 342 0.83 8.23 9.88
N GLU A 343 0.02 8.25 8.82
CA GLU A 343 0.15 7.32 7.70
C GLU A 343 1.52 7.52 7.08
N PHE A 344 2.39 6.52 7.21
CA PHE A 344 3.59 6.47 6.41
C PHE A 344 3.15 6.34 4.95
N PRO A 345 3.67 7.16 4.02
CA PRO A 345 3.35 6.96 2.61
C PRO A 345 3.69 5.52 2.27
N GLU A 346 2.71 4.71 1.82
CA GLU A 346 3.00 3.37 1.29
C GLU A 346 3.72 3.53 -0.06
N PHE A 347 4.94 4.07 0.02
CA PHE A 347 5.79 4.51 -1.08
C PHE A 347 5.95 3.41 -2.14
N SER A 348 5.93 2.15 -1.71
CA SER A 348 6.03 0.99 -2.58
C SER A 348 4.71 0.53 -3.17
N GLU A 349 3.62 0.52 -2.40
CA GLU A 349 2.41 -0.19 -2.83
C GLU A 349 1.51 0.68 -3.71
N HIS A 350 1.26 1.94 -3.32
CA HIS A 350 0.43 2.84 -4.12
C HIS A 350 1.12 3.23 -5.44
N LEU A 351 2.40 3.59 -5.39
CA LEU A 351 3.16 3.94 -6.59
C LEU A 351 3.23 2.77 -7.57
N ALA A 352 3.56 1.56 -7.09
CA ALA A 352 3.62 0.40 -7.97
C ALA A 352 2.24 0.01 -8.52
N LYS A 353 1.15 0.16 -7.75
CA LYS A 353 -0.21 -0.10 -8.24
C LYS A 353 -0.60 0.91 -9.31
N ALA A 354 -0.43 2.21 -9.04
CA ALA A 354 -0.76 3.29 -9.96
C ALA A 354 0.02 3.13 -11.28
N VAL A 355 1.33 2.95 -11.18
CA VAL A 355 2.19 2.76 -12.35
C VAL A 355 1.88 1.46 -13.09
N CYS A 356 1.65 0.33 -12.41
CA CYS A 356 1.26 -0.91 -13.09
C CYS A 356 -0.09 -0.78 -13.81
N ALA A 357 -1.05 -0.09 -13.20
CA ALA A 357 -2.33 0.20 -13.83
C ALA A 357 -2.14 1.08 -15.08
N GLU A 358 -1.28 2.08 -15.00
CA GLU A 358 -0.96 2.96 -16.13
C GLU A 358 -0.25 2.19 -17.25
N VAL A 359 0.71 1.32 -16.94
CA VAL A 359 1.36 0.44 -17.92
C VAL A 359 0.32 -0.47 -18.60
N ASN A 360 -0.62 -1.03 -17.83
CA ASN A 360 -1.65 -1.89 -18.39
C ASN A 360 -2.61 -1.12 -19.32
N THR A 361 -3.00 0.10 -18.93
CA THR A 361 -3.98 0.91 -19.65
C THR A 361 -3.39 1.68 -20.83
N GLN A 362 -2.17 2.19 -20.73
CA GLN A 362 -1.53 3.01 -21.77
C GLN A 362 -0.57 2.24 -22.67
N VAL A 363 -0.06 1.08 -22.25
CA VAL A 363 0.96 0.36 -23.03
C VAL A 363 0.44 -0.98 -23.52
N ILE A 364 -0.01 -1.81 -22.58
CA ILE A 364 -0.45 -3.18 -22.88
C ILE A 364 -1.75 -3.18 -23.68
N SER A 365 -2.70 -2.30 -23.36
CA SER A 365 -4.00 -2.20 -24.04
C SER A 365 -3.91 -1.98 -25.55
N HIS A 366 -2.81 -1.40 -26.04
CA HIS A 366 -2.57 -1.18 -27.46
C HIS A 366 -2.29 -2.47 -28.24
N VAL A 367 -2.05 -3.59 -27.56
CA VAL A 367 -1.84 -4.91 -28.18
C VAL A 367 -2.81 -5.91 -27.58
N PRO A 368 -3.90 -6.24 -28.29
CA PRO A 368 -4.86 -7.24 -27.85
C PRO A 368 -4.19 -8.59 -27.57
N LEU A 369 -4.43 -9.15 -26.39
CA LEU A 369 -3.96 -10.46 -25.96
C LEU A 369 -4.87 -11.57 -26.50
N LEU A 370 -4.34 -12.77 -26.69
CA LEU A 370 -5.10 -13.89 -27.26
C LEU A 370 -6.22 -14.37 -26.32
N ASP A 371 -5.95 -14.36 -25.01
CA ASP A 371 -6.85 -14.94 -24.00
C ASP A 371 -8.21 -14.21 -23.95
N ASP A 372 -8.23 -12.89 -24.18
CA ASP A 372 -9.44 -12.07 -24.23
C ASP A 372 -10.41 -12.51 -25.36
N TYR A 373 -9.86 -13.09 -26.43
CA TYR A 373 -10.60 -13.51 -27.62
C TYR A 373 -10.70 -15.04 -27.75
N SER A 374 -10.34 -15.78 -26.69
CA SER A 374 -10.46 -17.23 -26.63
C SER A 374 -11.93 -17.66 -26.49
N CYS A 375 -12.29 -18.76 -27.14
CA CYS A 375 -13.62 -19.35 -27.06
C CYS A 375 -13.68 -20.20 -25.78
N PRO A 376 -14.65 -19.99 -24.88
CA PRO A 376 -14.70 -20.72 -23.59
C PRO A 376 -14.93 -22.24 -23.76
N MET A 377 -15.33 -22.69 -24.96
CA MET A 377 -15.57 -24.11 -25.24
C MET A 377 -14.34 -24.86 -25.74
N CYS A 378 -13.51 -24.22 -26.58
CA CYS A 378 -12.32 -24.86 -27.15
C CYS A 378 -11.00 -24.22 -26.70
N MET A 379 -11.05 -23.14 -25.93
CA MET A 379 -9.91 -22.34 -25.46
C MET A 379 -9.02 -21.79 -26.59
N GLU A 380 -9.46 -21.88 -27.84
CA GLU A 380 -8.82 -21.30 -29.02
C GLU A 380 -9.54 -20.03 -29.49
N LEU A 381 -8.93 -19.27 -30.40
CA LEU A 381 -9.49 -18.03 -30.95
C LEU A 381 -10.96 -18.19 -31.42
N LYS A 382 -11.82 -17.23 -31.04
CA LYS A 382 -13.24 -17.14 -31.45
C LYS A 382 -13.41 -16.82 -32.94
N TRP A 383 -12.98 -17.71 -33.82
CA TRP A 383 -13.05 -17.47 -35.26
C TRP A 383 -14.44 -17.71 -35.86
N ARG A 384 -14.87 -16.79 -36.74
CA ARG A 384 -16.28 -16.59 -37.13
C ARG A 384 -17.17 -16.56 -35.88
N PRO A 385 -16.97 -15.54 -35.02
CA PRO A 385 -17.67 -15.45 -33.75
C PRO A 385 -19.18 -15.36 -33.98
N VAL A 386 -19.94 -16.12 -33.20
CA VAL A 386 -21.40 -16.10 -33.21
C VAL A 386 -21.88 -15.58 -31.86
N LYS A 387 -22.62 -14.47 -31.89
CA LYS A 387 -23.19 -13.84 -30.69
C LYS A 387 -24.60 -14.36 -30.45
N LEU A 388 -24.77 -15.08 -29.36
CA LEU A 388 -26.09 -15.56 -28.92
C LEU A 388 -26.96 -14.38 -28.46
N ARG A 389 -28.28 -14.59 -28.41
CA ARG A 389 -29.22 -13.57 -27.88
C ARG A 389 -28.91 -13.14 -26.46
N CYS A 390 -28.34 -14.04 -25.65
CA CYS A 390 -27.91 -13.74 -24.28
C CYS A 390 -26.63 -12.89 -24.22
N GLY A 391 -26.04 -12.51 -25.36
CA GLY A 391 -24.83 -11.69 -25.45
C GLY A 391 -23.52 -12.46 -25.47
N HIS A 392 -23.51 -13.74 -25.10
CA HIS A 392 -22.30 -14.57 -25.10
C HIS A 392 -21.85 -14.96 -26.52
N VAL A 393 -20.52 -14.99 -26.72
CA VAL A 393 -19.89 -15.20 -28.04
C VAL A 393 -19.04 -16.48 -28.06
N PHE A 394 -19.24 -17.30 -29.09
CA PHE A 394 -18.51 -18.56 -29.31
C PHE A 394 -17.99 -18.64 -30.75
N CYS A 395 -17.02 -19.51 -31.04
CA CYS A 395 -16.65 -19.77 -32.43
C CYS A 395 -17.75 -20.61 -33.14
N ILE A 396 -17.91 -20.39 -34.45
CA ILE A 396 -18.94 -21.06 -35.26
C ILE A 396 -18.93 -22.59 -35.11
N ARG A 397 -17.73 -23.21 -35.05
CA ARG A 397 -17.59 -24.66 -34.95
C ARG A 397 -18.13 -25.19 -33.62
N CYS A 398 -17.78 -24.57 -32.50
CA CYS A 398 -18.30 -24.98 -31.19
C CYS A 398 -19.82 -24.89 -31.15
N LEU A 399 -20.39 -23.85 -31.76
CA LEU A 399 -21.84 -23.68 -31.78
C LEU A 399 -22.55 -24.73 -32.64
N ILE A 400 -22.02 -25.05 -33.82
CA ILE A 400 -22.54 -26.13 -34.67
C ILE A 400 -22.49 -27.47 -33.91
N VAL A 401 -21.38 -27.79 -33.26
CA VAL A 401 -21.24 -29.03 -32.46
C VAL A 401 -22.30 -29.08 -31.35
N MET A 402 -22.54 -27.97 -30.66
CA MET A 402 -23.58 -27.90 -29.63
C MET A 402 -24.98 -28.14 -30.19
N GLN A 403 -25.32 -27.52 -31.33
CA GLN A 403 -26.61 -27.73 -32.00
C GLN A 403 -26.79 -29.18 -32.44
N THR A 404 -25.77 -29.78 -33.05
CA THR A 404 -25.78 -31.21 -33.45
C THR A 404 -25.97 -32.13 -32.26
N ASN A 405 -25.34 -31.82 -31.12
CA ASN A 405 -25.45 -32.59 -29.88
C ASN A 405 -26.71 -32.26 -29.06
N LYS A 406 -27.65 -31.48 -29.61
CA LYS A 406 -28.90 -31.05 -28.94
C LYS A 406 -28.65 -30.31 -27.61
N GLN A 407 -27.52 -29.61 -27.50
CA GLN A 407 -27.16 -28.77 -26.36
C GLN A 407 -27.67 -27.35 -26.59
N HIS A 408 -28.91 -27.12 -26.18
CA HIS A 408 -29.64 -25.90 -26.51
C HIS A 408 -29.42 -24.72 -25.55
N LYS A 409 -28.76 -24.96 -24.42
CA LYS A 409 -28.49 -23.96 -23.39
C LYS A 409 -27.10 -23.36 -23.58
N CYS A 410 -26.97 -22.06 -23.39
CA CYS A 410 -25.68 -21.38 -23.35
C CYS A 410 -24.83 -21.97 -22.20
N PRO A 411 -23.55 -22.31 -22.41
CA PRO A 411 -22.71 -22.91 -21.37
C PRO A 411 -22.34 -21.90 -20.26
N LEU A 412 -22.45 -20.59 -20.53
CA LEU A 412 -22.11 -19.53 -19.57
C LEU A 412 -23.32 -19.14 -18.70
N CYS A 413 -24.46 -18.78 -19.29
CA CYS A 413 -25.65 -18.35 -18.54
C CYS A 413 -26.79 -19.36 -18.45
N ARG A 414 -26.67 -20.52 -19.13
CA ARG A 414 -27.69 -21.58 -19.18
C ARG A 414 -29.02 -21.20 -19.86
N GLU A 415 -29.11 -20.03 -20.46
CA GLU A 415 -30.28 -19.58 -21.21
C GLU A 415 -30.45 -20.36 -22.54
N LEU A 416 -31.69 -20.63 -22.93
CA LEU A 416 -32.04 -21.42 -24.12
C LEU A 416 -31.92 -20.56 -25.40
N THR A 417 -30.69 -20.30 -25.84
CA THR A 417 -30.40 -19.38 -26.95
C THR A 417 -29.63 -20.02 -28.10
N VAL A 418 -29.08 -21.23 -27.91
CA VAL A 418 -28.27 -21.92 -28.93
C VAL A 418 -29.13 -22.44 -30.08
N VAL A 419 -30.40 -22.80 -29.81
CA VAL A 419 -31.35 -23.33 -30.81
C VAL A 419 -31.51 -22.37 -31.98
N ASP A 420 -31.61 -21.08 -31.66
CA ASP A 420 -32.02 -20.06 -32.61
C ASP A 420 -30.84 -19.36 -33.28
N ALA A 421 -29.61 -19.74 -32.91
CA ALA A 421 -28.42 -19.14 -33.44
C ALA A 421 -28.17 -19.64 -34.86
N ASN A 422 -28.08 -18.70 -35.81
CA ASN A 422 -27.87 -18.99 -37.22
C ASN A 422 -26.82 -18.03 -37.81
N SER A 423 -26.69 -18.00 -39.14
CA SER A 423 -25.73 -17.14 -39.84
C SER A 423 -25.94 -15.63 -39.59
N ALA A 424 -27.15 -15.19 -39.25
CA ALA A 424 -27.44 -13.80 -38.90
C ALA A 424 -26.83 -13.38 -37.55
N ASN A 425 -26.45 -14.33 -36.70
CA ASN A 425 -25.81 -14.08 -35.41
C ASN A 425 -24.29 -13.92 -35.52
N LEU A 426 -23.71 -13.94 -36.72
CA LEU A 426 -22.29 -13.73 -36.94
C LEU A 426 -21.90 -12.30 -36.58
N ASP A 427 -20.94 -12.18 -35.67
CA ASP A 427 -20.34 -10.91 -35.30
C ASP A 427 -19.24 -10.55 -36.31
N LEU A 428 -19.64 -9.86 -37.38
CA LEU A 428 -18.76 -9.50 -38.48
C LEU A 428 -17.70 -8.47 -38.06
N GLU A 429 -18.06 -7.55 -37.16
CA GLU A 429 -17.15 -6.54 -36.61
C GLU A 429 -16.01 -7.22 -35.84
N LEU A 430 -16.35 -8.15 -34.95
CA LEU A 430 -15.35 -8.93 -34.23
C LEU A 430 -14.54 -9.82 -35.19
N ALA A 431 -15.17 -10.41 -36.21
CA ALA A 431 -14.45 -11.20 -37.21
C ALA A 431 -13.39 -10.38 -37.96
N ASP A 432 -13.72 -9.16 -38.37
CA ASP A 432 -12.79 -8.28 -39.08
C ASP A 432 -11.68 -7.75 -38.17
N PHE A 433 -12.02 -7.45 -36.92
CA PHE A 433 -11.03 -7.17 -35.88
C PHE A 433 -10.04 -8.34 -35.71
N LEU A 434 -10.54 -9.58 -35.60
CA LEU A 434 -9.69 -10.76 -35.43
C LEU A 434 -8.79 -11.00 -36.64
N LYS A 435 -9.28 -10.81 -37.88
CA LYS A 435 -8.44 -10.88 -39.09
C LYS A 435 -7.31 -9.87 -39.06
N LYS A 436 -7.59 -8.68 -38.54
CA LYS A 436 -6.66 -7.54 -38.52
C LYS A 436 -5.55 -7.75 -37.48
N TRP A 437 -5.90 -8.19 -36.27
CA TRP A 437 -4.95 -8.32 -35.15
C TRP A 437 -4.35 -9.72 -34.98
N PHE A 438 -5.04 -10.77 -35.41
CA PHE A 438 -4.64 -12.18 -35.22
C PHE A 438 -4.65 -12.96 -36.55
N PRO A 439 -3.97 -12.48 -37.61
CA PRO A 439 -4.13 -13.04 -38.95
C PRO A 439 -3.69 -14.49 -39.07
N ASP A 440 -2.67 -14.92 -38.33
CA ASP A 440 -2.12 -16.27 -38.46
C ASP A 440 -2.93 -17.28 -37.63
N GLU A 441 -3.38 -16.88 -36.44
CA GLU A 441 -4.31 -17.65 -35.60
C GLU A 441 -5.67 -17.81 -36.28
N VAL A 442 -6.15 -16.77 -36.96
CA VAL A 442 -7.35 -16.82 -37.80
C VAL A 442 -7.21 -17.83 -38.94
N LYS A 443 -6.09 -17.80 -39.68
CA LYS A 443 -5.85 -18.77 -40.77
C LYS A 443 -5.79 -20.21 -40.25
N ALA A 444 -5.10 -20.42 -39.13
CA ALA A 444 -5.01 -21.73 -38.50
C ALA A 444 -6.40 -22.24 -38.09
N LYS A 445 -7.21 -21.40 -37.44
CA LYS A 445 -8.57 -21.75 -37.02
C LYS A 445 -9.53 -21.93 -38.19
N GLN A 446 -9.40 -21.14 -39.27
CA GLN A 446 -10.16 -21.33 -40.49
C GLN A 446 -9.87 -22.69 -41.13
N LYS A 447 -8.58 -23.05 -41.27
CA LYS A 447 -8.17 -24.35 -41.80
C LYS A 447 -8.70 -25.51 -40.96
N TYR A 448 -8.66 -25.38 -39.63
CA TYR A 448 -9.26 -26.36 -38.72
C TYR A 448 -10.77 -26.49 -38.93
N ASN A 449 -11.49 -25.37 -39.01
CA ASN A 449 -12.94 -25.37 -39.20
C ASN A 449 -13.33 -26.01 -40.55
N GLU A 450 -12.60 -25.75 -41.63
CA GLU A 450 -12.81 -26.36 -42.95
C GLU A 450 -12.57 -27.87 -42.92
N LEU A 451 -11.47 -28.30 -42.30
CA LEU A 451 -11.19 -29.73 -42.12
C LEU A 451 -12.31 -30.43 -41.36
N MET A 452 -12.77 -29.85 -40.26
CA MET A 452 -13.85 -30.41 -39.45
C MET A 452 -15.19 -30.43 -40.20
N ALA A 453 -15.50 -29.39 -40.98
CA ALA A 453 -16.71 -29.37 -41.81
C ALA A 453 -16.68 -30.47 -42.88
N GLY A 454 -15.51 -30.73 -43.48
CA GLY A 454 -15.33 -31.84 -44.40
C GLY A 454 -15.51 -33.21 -43.73
N ILE A 455 -15.02 -33.38 -42.49
CA ILE A 455 -15.25 -34.60 -41.70
C ILE A 455 -16.75 -34.77 -41.39
N ASP A 456 -17.46 -33.71 -41.00
CA ASP A 456 -18.89 -33.78 -40.71
C ASP A 456 -19.70 -34.18 -41.97
N GLN A 457 -19.27 -33.73 -43.16
CA GLN A 457 -19.97 -33.98 -44.43
C GLN A 457 -19.62 -35.34 -45.07
N TYR A 458 -18.36 -35.77 -44.96
CA TYR A 458 -17.81 -36.93 -45.70
C TYR A 458 -17.30 -38.06 -44.79
N GLY A 459 -17.42 -37.92 -43.47
CA GLY A 459 -16.95 -38.87 -42.47
C GLY A 459 -15.43 -38.82 -42.22
N GLU A 460 -14.96 -39.68 -41.32
CA GLU A 460 -13.55 -39.70 -40.87
C GLU A 460 -12.54 -39.97 -42.00
N VAL A 461 -12.98 -40.61 -43.09
CA VAL A 461 -12.18 -40.89 -44.29
C VAL A 461 -11.67 -39.60 -44.96
N TYR A 462 -12.34 -38.46 -44.74
CA TYR A 462 -11.89 -37.16 -45.22
C TYR A 462 -10.60 -36.68 -44.54
N LYS A 463 -10.38 -37.07 -43.27
CA LYS A 463 -9.21 -36.68 -42.48
C LYS A 463 -7.91 -37.24 -43.06
N GLU A 464 -7.97 -38.44 -43.63
CA GLU A 464 -6.79 -39.15 -44.19
C GLU A 464 -6.40 -38.66 -45.59
N LYS A 465 -7.37 -38.14 -46.37
CA LYS A 465 -7.14 -37.66 -47.74
C LYS A 465 -6.61 -36.22 -47.81
N CYS A 466 -6.69 -35.46 -46.73
CA CYS A 466 -6.22 -34.07 -46.67
C CYS A 466 -4.71 -33.97 -46.37
N ASN A 467 -3.89 -34.74 -47.09
CA ASN A 467 -2.43 -34.67 -47.08
C ASN A 467 -1.83 -34.12 -48.39
N VAL A 468 -2.67 -33.61 -49.29
CA VAL A 468 -2.19 -32.98 -50.53
C VAL A 468 -1.99 -31.49 -50.27
N MET A 469 -0.77 -31.14 -49.84
CA MET A 469 -0.22 -29.78 -49.95
C MET A 469 0.76 -29.74 -51.11
#